data_AF-A0A8J4XHJ7-F1
#
_entry.id   AF-A0A8J4XHJ7-F1
#
_cell.length_a   1.000
_cell.length_b   1.000
_cell.length_c   1.000
_cell.angle_alpha   90.00
_cell.angle_beta   90.00
_cell.angle_gamma   90.00
#
_symmetry.space_group_name_H-M   'P 1'
#
loop_
_entity.id
_entity.type
_entity.pdbx_description
1 polymer ?
#
loop_
_entity_poly.entity_id
_entity_poly.type
_entity_poly.pdbx_seq_one_letter_code
_entity_poly.pdbx_strand_id
1 'polypeptide(L)'
;MRALKIPRHRKEYETQSQACRPLPGPSPAAPQSAPGTHAGTASGESVTKPSSGEHEGLATGCSGELWSKLQQVLSTLESSASRGRKLVSPHIQDDEKTQEEHITAARDTWVQATQVLEEMERDLGISYLSALPTEERQKYQKEVLYLGNLNQELSTSIQKRQEEQKKMEGVIVEMEAEKKRLQEKLDELKNKWLITASCSPPRSPSLSYSRTTSPCWASPRFSRRLPTSPPGSPARTSRHSSGSSVLETETERLQRTLERLKARNERLTAALERRKSESEQVSMALSRREADCSALQMALTYCEECEDAYSDLLSLYEARKQQNAAEADLSTPQQTSNLSTANEDSACTTVNTQNSLSAEEFKEKAEVIQQRIARLKQDRAAVCIPQETRTGEGKLSPDTGTLAGVRRLSFLSSNNPKEEKTALMYELVNVREEMSELRGLIRLREKERRSLECSLVAQRCQDSAGAAMARSLRAELEDRRAEQQRMDECCAKLESGAGLPGPRNHAIMRELHAVVEREQILKRRVSFLRESLDTAMLDYSTQSRVNKEEAARLSICHGKALSACRGARKKHHEQLWRIERQMTAMQERHKSQLVELKTTLEALEWKKEETVL
;
A
#
# COMPACT_ATOMS: atom_id res chain seq x y z
N MET A 1 -39.27 44.38 -2.79
CA MET A 1 -39.20 44.85 -4.21
C MET A 1 -37.93 45.66 -4.40
N ARG A 2 -37.22 45.51 -5.54
CA ARG A 2 -35.92 46.16 -5.88
C ARG A 2 -34.78 45.85 -4.87
N ALA A 3 -33.96 44.82 -5.04
CA ALA A 3 -33.00 44.50 -6.12
C ALA A 3 -31.71 45.36 -6.07
N LEU A 4 -30.70 44.89 -5.32
CA LEU A 4 -29.33 45.39 -5.35
C LEU A 4 -28.52 44.64 -6.42
N LYS A 5 -27.76 45.38 -7.26
CA LYS A 5 -26.94 44.82 -8.34
C LYS A 5 -25.55 44.43 -7.83
N ILE A 6 -25.12 43.19 -8.09
CA ILE A 6 -23.74 42.74 -7.87
C ILE A 6 -22.94 42.92 -9.17
N PRO A 7 -21.85 43.71 -9.20
CA PRO A 7 -21.01 43.86 -10.40
C PRO A 7 -20.18 42.59 -10.67
N ARG A 8 -20.51 41.86 -11.74
CA ARG A 8 -19.68 40.76 -12.26
C ARG A 8 -18.58 41.30 -13.18
N HIS A 9 -17.41 41.62 -12.64
CA HIS A 9 -16.24 41.92 -13.48
C HIS A 9 -15.64 40.64 -14.06
N ARG A 10 -16.13 40.25 -15.25
CA ARG A 10 -15.42 39.35 -16.15
C ARG A 10 -14.14 40.07 -16.60
N LYS A 11 -12.97 39.48 -16.41
CA LYS A 11 -11.75 39.91 -17.10
C LYS A 11 -11.46 38.93 -18.22
N GLU A 12 -11.39 39.46 -19.43
CA GLU A 12 -11.01 38.72 -20.63
C GLU A 12 -9.49 38.67 -20.72
N TYR A 13 -8.94 37.54 -21.18
CA TYR A 13 -7.50 37.37 -21.36
C TYR A 13 -7.13 37.80 -22.79
N GLU A 14 -6.61 39.01 -22.93
CA GLU A 14 -6.06 39.49 -24.20
C GLU A 14 -4.89 38.61 -24.65
N THR A 15 -4.93 38.18 -25.91
CA THR A 15 -3.91 37.29 -26.48
C THR A 15 -2.79 38.12 -27.12
N GLN A 16 -1.78 38.51 -26.34
CA GLN A 16 -0.64 39.25 -26.87
C GLN A 16 0.38 38.32 -27.54
N SER A 17 0.23 38.12 -28.85
CA SER A 17 1.24 37.53 -29.72
C SER A 17 2.44 38.48 -29.87
N GLN A 18 3.52 38.25 -29.12
CA GLN A 18 4.72 39.09 -29.21
C GLN A 18 5.75 38.45 -30.16
N ALA A 19 6.02 39.12 -31.29
CA ALA A 19 6.89 38.62 -32.35
C ALA A 19 8.39 38.77 -32.02
N CYS A 20 9.15 37.68 -32.15
CA CYS A 20 10.61 37.72 -32.06
C CYS A 20 11.22 38.35 -33.32
N ARG A 21 12.01 39.43 -33.15
CA ARG A 21 12.88 40.00 -34.20
C ARG A 21 14.35 39.70 -33.82
N PRO A 22 15.22 39.24 -34.74
CA PRO A 22 16.53 38.71 -34.39
C PRO A 22 17.70 39.72 -34.52
N LEU A 23 18.91 39.25 -34.15
CA LEU A 23 20.25 39.84 -34.35
C LEU A 23 20.64 40.98 -33.38
N PRO A 24 21.95 41.26 -33.18
CA PRO A 24 23.15 40.59 -33.74
C PRO A 24 24.02 39.87 -32.69
N GLY A 25 25.04 39.13 -33.14
CA GLY A 25 26.16 38.67 -32.30
C GLY A 25 27.46 39.45 -32.59
N PRO A 26 28.54 39.16 -31.84
CA PRO A 26 29.87 39.26 -32.44
C PRO A 26 30.81 38.05 -32.17
N SER A 27 31.90 38.05 -32.93
CA SER A 27 32.92 37.01 -33.19
C SER A 27 33.87 36.62 -32.01
N PRO A 28 34.77 35.61 -32.17
CA PRO A 28 35.44 34.91 -31.06
C PRO A 28 36.91 35.35 -30.79
N ALA A 29 37.50 34.83 -29.70
CA ALA A 29 38.93 34.93 -29.37
C ALA A 29 39.49 33.66 -28.69
N ALA A 30 40.82 33.54 -28.68
CA ALA A 30 41.63 32.33 -28.48
C ALA A 30 41.90 31.91 -26.99
N PRO A 31 42.52 30.74 -26.71
CA PRO A 31 42.65 30.17 -25.35
C PRO A 31 44.01 30.41 -24.66
N GLN A 32 44.00 30.48 -23.32
CA GLN A 32 45.17 30.47 -22.41
C GLN A 32 44.75 29.74 -21.10
N SER A 33 45.31 28.56 -20.79
CA SER A 33 46.55 28.26 -20.04
C SER A 33 46.45 28.43 -18.50
N ALA A 34 46.77 27.37 -17.75
CA ALA A 34 46.86 27.36 -16.28
C ALA A 34 48.20 27.93 -15.76
N PRO A 35 48.27 28.32 -14.47
CA PRO A 35 48.87 27.46 -13.41
C PRO A 35 47.96 27.38 -12.14
N GLY A 36 48.07 26.42 -11.21
CA GLY A 36 49.15 26.18 -10.23
C GLY A 36 48.73 26.65 -8.81
N THR A 37 49.24 26.22 -7.65
CA THR A 37 50.21 25.15 -7.28
C THR A 37 50.15 24.89 -5.76
N HIS A 38 50.61 23.72 -5.26
CA HIS A 38 50.86 23.35 -3.83
C HIS A 38 49.62 23.24 -2.89
N ALA A 39 49.62 22.54 -1.74
CA ALA A 39 50.61 21.68 -1.05
C ALA A 39 49.87 20.48 -0.37
N GLY A 40 50.50 19.42 0.19
CA GLY A 40 51.91 19.05 0.20
C GLY A 40 52.48 18.62 1.57
N THR A 41 52.21 17.39 2.03
CA THR A 41 52.97 16.65 3.08
C THR A 41 52.59 15.15 3.06
N ALA A 42 53.40 14.17 3.47
CA ALA A 42 54.85 13.91 3.38
C ALA A 42 55.16 12.60 4.17
N SER A 43 56.36 12.04 3.96
CA SER A 43 56.97 10.88 4.65
C SER A 43 56.59 9.47 4.14
N GLY A 44 57.54 8.55 3.92
CA GLY A 44 59.00 8.75 3.94
C GLY A 44 59.85 7.49 4.06
N GLU A 45 60.39 7.01 2.93
CA GLU A 45 61.59 6.14 2.83
C GLU A 45 61.46 4.73 3.48
N SER A 46 62.33 3.76 3.22
CA SER A 46 63.66 3.76 2.56
C SER A 46 63.87 2.57 1.61
N VAL A 47 65.00 2.57 0.88
CA VAL A 47 65.34 1.58 -0.15
C VAL A 47 66.59 0.78 0.25
N THR A 48 66.55 -0.54 0.09
CA THR A 48 67.76 -1.37 -0.10
C THR A 48 67.53 -2.49 -1.14
N LYS A 49 68.56 -2.73 -1.96
CA LYS A 49 68.82 -3.99 -2.69
C LYS A 49 70.16 -4.54 -2.16
N PRO A 50 70.41 -5.86 -2.27
CA PRO A 50 71.39 -6.24 -3.30
C PRO A 50 71.15 -7.60 -4.00
N SER A 51 71.85 -7.78 -5.13
CA SER A 51 72.43 -9.03 -5.67
C SER A 51 71.67 -10.38 -5.63
N SER A 52 71.33 -10.85 -6.83
CA SER A 52 71.57 -12.22 -7.38
C SER A 52 71.52 -13.47 -6.48
N GLY A 53 70.64 -14.39 -6.85
CA GLY A 53 70.73 -15.83 -6.54
C GLY A 53 69.90 -16.62 -7.55
N GLU A 54 70.44 -17.72 -8.07
CA GLU A 54 69.77 -18.58 -9.06
C GLU A 54 68.76 -19.51 -8.37
N HIS A 55 67.64 -19.81 -9.03
CA HIS A 55 67.03 -21.15 -8.98
C HIS A 55 65.90 -21.29 -10.02
N GLU A 56 66.02 -22.27 -10.92
CA GLU A 56 64.89 -22.81 -11.66
C GLU A 56 64.06 -23.75 -10.75
N GLY A 57 62.73 -23.78 -10.93
CA GLY A 57 61.89 -24.84 -10.37
C GLY A 57 60.44 -24.49 -10.01
N LEU A 58 59.52 -25.41 -10.32
CA LEU A 58 58.18 -25.60 -9.71
C LEU A 58 57.14 -24.47 -9.82
N ALA A 59 56.95 -23.91 -11.01
CA ALA A 59 55.74 -23.12 -11.34
C ALA A 59 54.55 -24.01 -11.80
N THR A 60 54.10 -24.96 -10.96
CA THR A 60 53.00 -25.88 -11.34
C THR A 60 51.98 -26.22 -10.23
N GLY A 61 52.34 -26.08 -8.94
CA GLY A 61 51.44 -26.50 -7.84
C GLY A 61 50.26 -25.56 -7.57
N CYS A 62 50.48 -24.25 -7.55
CA CYS A 62 49.53 -23.29 -6.96
C CYS A 62 48.20 -23.11 -7.72
N SER A 63 48.14 -23.46 -9.01
CA SER A 63 46.92 -23.27 -9.82
C SER A 63 45.76 -24.15 -9.37
N GLY A 64 46.04 -25.41 -8.97
CA GLY A 64 45.00 -26.34 -8.51
C GLY A 64 44.36 -25.90 -7.19
N GLU A 65 45.16 -25.42 -6.23
CA GLU A 65 44.64 -24.92 -4.95
C GLU A 65 43.79 -23.66 -5.10
N LEU A 66 44.20 -22.73 -5.98
CA LEU A 66 43.43 -21.53 -6.28
C LEU A 66 42.11 -21.87 -6.97
N TRP A 67 42.10 -22.81 -7.93
CA TRP A 67 40.87 -23.29 -8.54
C TRP A 67 39.94 -23.96 -7.51
N SER A 68 40.50 -24.81 -6.64
CA SER A 68 39.73 -25.50 -5.58
C SER A 68 39.11 -24.52 -4.58
N LYS A 69 39.85 -23.47 -4.19
CA LYS A 69 39.34 -22.36 -3.36
C LYS A 69 38.25 -21.56 -4.07
N LEU A 70 38.42 -21.23 -5.36
CA LEU A 70 37.40 -20.54 -6.14
C LEU A 70 36.11 -21.38 -6.25
N GLN A 71 36.23 -22.68 -6.54
CA GLN A 71 35.10 -23.60 -6.61
C GLN A 71 34.40 -23.75 -5.25
N GLN A 72 35.15 -23.79 -4.14
CA GLN A 72 34.59 -23.76 -2.78
C GLN A 72 33.87 -22.43 -2.44
N VAL A 73 34.39 -21.29 -2.89
CA VAL A 73 33.73 -19.98 -2.73
C VAL A 73 32.44 -19.92 -3.56
N LEU A 74 32.43 -20.46 -4.78
CA LEU A 74 31.24 -20.54 -5.61
C LEU A 74 30.17 -21.46 -4.99
N SER A 75 30.53 -22.65 -4.49
CA SER A 75 29.58 -23.54 -3.81
C SER A 75 29.09 -22.99 -2.46
N THR A 76 29.89 -22.22 -1.72
CA THR A 76 29.42 -21.54 -0.50
C THR A 76 28.52 -20.33 -0.83
N LEU A 77 28.80 -19.59 -1.91
CA LEU A 77 27.91 -18.55 -2.43
C LEU A 77 26.57 -19.13 -2.94
N GLU A 78 26.59 -20.25 -3.66
CA GLU A 78 25.39 -20.91 -4.17
C GLU A 78 24.54 -21.53 -3.04
N SER A 79 25.16 -22.18 -2.05
CA SER A 79 24.47 -22.70 -0.86
C SER A 79 23.99 -21.60 0.10
N SER A 80 24.58 -20.39 0.03
CA SER A 80 24.06 -19.18 0.67
C SER A 80 22.86 -18.61 -0.11
N ALA A 81 22.99 -18.41 -1.42
CA ALA A 81 21.95 -17.84 -2.28
C ALA A 81 20.69 -18.74 -2.36
N SER A 82 20.86 -20.06 -2.42
CA SER A 82 19.75 -21.01 -2.37
C SER A 82 19.07 -21.07 -1.00
N ARG A 83 19.81 -20.86 0.10
CA ARG A 83 19.26 -20.70 1.45
C ARG A 83 18.47 -19.39 1.58
N GLY A 84 18.98 -18.29 1.03
CA GLY A 84 18.28 -17.01 0.91
C GLY A 84 16.97 -17.16 0.13
N ARG A 85 17.02 -17.78 -1.07
CA ARG A 85 15.81 -18.07 -1.85
C ARG A 85 14.79 -18.90 -1.06
N LYS A 86 15.21 -19.99 -0.39
CA LYS A 86 14.33 -20.83 0.44
C LYS A 86 13.68 -20.09 1.62
N LEU A 87 14.31 -19.03 2.16
CA LEU A 87 13.74 -18.20 3.22
C LEU A 87 12.81 -17.10 2.69
N VAL A 88 12.99 -16.66 1.44
CA VAL A 88 12.22 -15.57 0.82
C VAL A 88 11.01 -16.07 0.03
N SER A 89 11.09 -17.23 -0.63
CA SER A 89 9.98 -17.82 -1.38
C SER A 89 8.64 -17.93 -0.62
N PRO A 90 8.58 -18.42 0.64
CA PRO A 90 7.30 -18.46 1.36
C PRO A 90 6.75 -17.05 1.65
N HIS A 91 7.62 -16.09 2.01
CA HIS A 91 7.21 -14.71 2.29
C HIS A 91 6.60 -14.04 1.05
N ILE A 92 7.21 -14.20 -0.13
CA ILE A 92 6.63 -13.70 -1.39
C ILE A 92 5.28 -14.37 -1.67
N GLN A 93 5.17 -15.69 -1.47
CA GLN A 93 3.94 -16.42 -1.78
C GLN A 93 2.78 -16.12 -0.81
N ASP A 94 3.07 -15.64 0.40
CA ASP A 94 2.05 -15.15 1.34
C ASP A 94 1.74 -13.65 1.14
N ASP A 95 2.73 -12.85 0.72
CA ASP A 95 2.52 -11.45 0.27
C ASP A 95 1.63 -11.41 -0.99
N GLU A 96 1.82 -12.33 -1.94
CA GLU A 96 0.99 -12.46 -3.15
C GLU A 96 -0.48 -12.81 -2.82
N LYS A 97 -0.72 -13.79 -1.93
CA LYS A 97 -2.09 -14.15 -1.49
C LYS A 97 -2.77 -13.01 -0.74
N THR A 98 -2.08 -12.37 0.20
CA THR A 98 -2.66 -11.25 0.95
C THR A 98 -2.94 -10.05 0.04
N GLN A 99 -2.15 -9.86 -1.03
CA GLN A 99 -2.48 -8.90 -2.08
C GLN A 99 -3.73 -9.32 -2.88
N GLU A 100 -3.91 -10.59 -3.24
CA GLU A 100 -5.14 -11.09 -3.89
C GLU A 100 -6.38 -10.91 -2.99
N GLU A 101 -6.28 -11.27 -1.71
CA GLU A 101 -7.33 -11.09 -0.69
C GLU A 101 -7.69 -9.61 -0.47
N HIS A 102 -6.71 -8.71 -0.45
CA HIS A 102 -6.97 -7.27 -0.40
C HIS A 102 -7.63 -6.75 -1.68
N ILE A 103 -7.34 -7.32 -2.84
CA ILE A 103 -7.93 -6.93 -4.13
C ILE A 103 -9.37 -7.45 -4.26
N THR A 104 -9.70 -8.64 -3.76
CA THR A 104 -11.11 -9.11 -3.68
C THR A 104 -11.89 -8.29 -2.66
N ALA A 105 -11.40 -8.16 -1.42
CA ALA A 105 -12.08 -7.38 -0.38
C ALA A 105 -12.34 -5.92 -0.80
N ALA A 106 -11.42 -5.28 -1.53
CA ALA A 106 -11.62 -3.93 -2.06
C ALA A 106 -12.70 -3.86 -3.15
N ARG A 107 -12.84 -4.90 -4.00
CA ARG A 107 -13.93 -5.00 -4.98
C ARG A 107 -15.27 -5.21 -4.31
N ASP A 108 -15.34 -6.12 -3.33
CA ASP A 108 -16.57 -6.42 -2.61
C ASP A 108 -17.05 -5.20 -1.80
N THR A 109 -16.11 -4.49 -1.15
CA THR A 109 -16.38 -3.20 -0.48
C THR A 109 -16.90 -2.15 -1.45
N TRP A 110 -16.36 -2.07 -2.68
CA TRP A 110 -16.84 -1.14 -3.70
C TRP A 110 -18.24 -1.50 -4.19
N VAL A 111 -18.51 -2.79 -4.44
CA VAL A 111 -19.84 -3.29 -4.83
C VAL A 111 -20.87 -2.97 -3.73
N GLN A 112 -20.57 -3.27 -2.48
CA GLN A 112 -21.43 -2.93 -1.33
C GLN A 112 -21.67 -1.42 -1.22
N ALA A 113 -20.61 -0.59 -1.32
CA ALA A 113 -20.75 0.86 -1.26
C ALA A 113 -21.60 1.43 -2.41
N THR A 114 -21.47 0.91 -3.64
CA THR A 114 -22.33 1.30 -4.76
C THR A 114 -23.79 0.89 -4.54
N GLN A 115 -24.05 -0.29 -3.96
CA GLN A 115 -25.42 -0.72 -3.68
C GLN A 115 -26.07 0.11 -2.56
N VAL A 116 -25.36 0.41 -1.46
CA VAL A 116 -25.87 1.28 -0.38
C VAL A 116 -26.20 2.68 -0.91
N LEU A 117 -25.41 3.22 -1.85
CA LEU A 117 -25.72 4.49 -2.51
C LEU A 117 -26.98 4.40 -3.39
N GLU A 118 -27.25 3.27 -4.03
CA GLU A 118 -28.49 3.04 -4.79
C GLU A 118 -29.70 2.70 -3.90
N GLU A 119 -29.49 2.26 -2.68
CA GLU A 119 -30.52 2.14 -1.63
C GLU A 119 -30.86 3.52 -1.07
N MET A 120 -29.87 4.34 -0.71
CA MET A 120 -30.09 5.74 -0.30
C MET A 120 -30.72 6.61 -1.40
N GLU A 121 -30.35 6.41 -2.68
CA GLU A 121 -30.96 7.12 -3.81
C GLU A 121 -32.44 6.74 -4.01
N ARG A 122 -32.85 5.51 -3.66
CA ARG A 122 -34.25 5.05 -3.68
C ARG A 122 -35.06 5.49 -2.46
N ASP A 123 -34.53 5.26 -1.26
CA ASP A 123 -35.29 5.36 -0.01
C ASP A 123 -35.36 6.80 0.53
N LEU A 124 -34.34 7.62 0.25
CA LEU A 124 -34.24 9.01 0.72
C LEU A 124 -34.41 10.04 -0.42
N GLY A 125 -34.47 9.59 -1.68
CA GLY A 125 -34.52 10.46 -2.85
C GLY A 125 -33.26 11.33 -3.06
N ILE A 126 -32.15 10.99 -2.39
CA ILE A 126 -30.90 11.76 -2.44
C ILE A 126 -30.08 11.30 -3.65
N SER A 127 -30.34 11.88 -4.82
CA SER A 127 -29.49 11.68 -6.00
C SER A 127 -28.08 12.22 -5.76
N TYR A 128 -27.12 11.30 -5.60
CA TYR A 128 -25.71 11.68 -5.51
C TYR A 128 -25.18 12.05 -6.89
N LEU A 129 -24.32 13.07 -6.94
CA LEU A 129 -23.73 13.58 -8.19
C LEU A 129 -22.64 12.65 -8.73
N SER A 130 -23.04 11.47 -9.18
CA SER A 130 -22.23 10.57 -9.99
C SER A 130 -21.97 11.19 -11.37
N ALA A 131 -20.80 10.91 -11.94
CA ALA A 131 -20.47 11.28 -13.32
C ALA A 131 -21.15 10.37 -14.37
N LEU A 132 -21.84 9.31 -13.95
CA LEU A 132 -22.44 8.29 -14.80
C LEU A 132 -23.92 8.00 -14.40
N PRO A 133 -24.84 7.85 -15.37
CA PRO A 133 -26.22 7.39 -15.14
C PRO A 133 -26.29 6.05 -14.39
N THR A 134 -27.38 5.83 -13.64
CA THR A 134 -27.59 4.63 -12.82
C THR A 134 -27.54 3.33 -13.64
N GLU A 135 -28.09 3.32 -14.85
CA GLU A 135 -28.01 2.14 -15.75
C GLU A 135 -26.55 1.83 -16.16
N GLU A 136 -25.74 2.86 -16.43
CA GLU A 136 -24.32 2.69 -16.76
C GLU A 136 -23.53 2.22 -15.52
N ARG A 137 -23.82 2.78 -14.34
CA ARG A 137 -23.24 2.31 -13.06
C ARG A 137 -23.49 0.82 -12.83
N GLN A 138 -24.75 0.38 -12.92
CA GLN A 138 -25.11 -1.03 -12.74
C GLN A 138 -24.51 -1.93 -13.84
N LYS A 139 -24.35 -1.42 -15.07
CA LYS A 139 -23.65 -2.14 -16.14
C LYS A 139 -22.18 -2.35 -15.81
N TYR A 140 -21.47 -1.30 -15.39
CA TYR A 140 -20.07 -1.40 -14.96
C TYR A 140 -19.90 -2.31 -13.73
N GLN A 141 -20.82 -2.25 -12.76
CA GLN A 141 -20.81 -3.12 -11.59
C GLN A 141 -20.90 -4.62 -11.99
N LYS A 142 -21.82 -4.95 -12.91
CA LYS A 142 -21.97 -6.31 -13.48
C LYS A 142 -20.75 -6.73 -14.32
N GLU A 143 -20.17 -5.81 -15.08
CA GLU A 143 -18.97 -6.05 -15.91
C GLU A 143 -17.72 -6.31 -15.06
N VAL A 144 -17.52 -5.55 -13.97
CA VAL A 144 -16.42 -5.77 -13.00
C VAL A 144 -16.53 -7.13 -12.31
N LEU A 145 -17.74 -7.54 -11.91
CA LEU A 145 -17.99 -8.86 -11.34
C LEU A 145 -17.75 -9.99 -12.35
N TYR A 146 -18.27 -9.84 -13.58
CA TYR A 146 -18.06 -10.81 -14.67
C TYR A 146 -16.57 -11.00 -15.00
N LEU A 147 -15.82 -9.92 -15.16
CA LEU A 147 -14.38 -9.96 -15.40
C LEU A 147 -13.60 -10.52 -14.20
N GLY A 148 -14.08 -10.29 -12.97
CA GLY A 148 -13.54 -10.92 -11.76
C GLY A 148 -13.65 -12.44 -11.79
N ASN A 149 -14.85 -12.96 -12.06
CA ASN A 149 -15.13 -14.40 -12.15
C ASN A 149 -14.33 -15.06 -13.28
N LEU A 150 -14.33 -14.47 -14.47
CA LEU A 150 -13.56 -14.95 -15.62
C LEU A 150 -12.06 -15.03 -15.31
N ASN A 151 -11.52 -14.08 -14.54
CA ASN A 151 -10.12 -14.11 -14.12
C ASN A 151 -9.82 -15.24 -13.11
N GLN A 152 -10.76 -15.58 -12.22
CA GLN A 152 -10.64 -16.76 -11.34
C GLN A 152 -10.68 -18.08 -12.14
N GLU A 153 -11.56 -18.19 -13.14
CA GLU A 153 -11.60 -19.34 -14.06
C GLU A 153 -10.29 -19.47 -14.87
N LEU A 154 -9.72 -18.35 -15.32
CA LEU A 154 -8.42 -18.34 -16.00
C LEU A 154 -7.27 -18.72 -15.07
N SER A 155 -7.20 -18.19 -13.85
CA SER A 155 -6.17 -18.56 -12.86
C SER A 155 -6.22 -20.04 -12.49
N THR A 156 -7.40 -20.60 -12.24
CA THR A 156 -7.57 -22.04 -11.95
C THR A 156 -7.23 -22.91 -13.16
N SER A 157 -7.57 -22.49 -14.38
CA SER A 157 -7.16 -23.14 -15.64
C SER A 157 -5.64 -23.12 -15.87
N ILE A 158 -4.98 -22.02 -15.51
CA ILE A 158 -3.51 -21.89 -15.54
C ILE A 158 -2.88 -22.79 -14.49
N GLN A 159 -3.37 -22.80 -13.25
CA GLN A 159 -2.86 -23.66 -12.18
C GLN A 159 -2.97 -25.14 -12.56
N LYS A 160 -4.13 -25.58 -13.09
CA LYS A 160 -4.32 -26.94 -13.59
C LYS A 160 -3.29 -27.31 -14.66
N ARG A 161 -3.04 -26.43 -15.64
CA ARG A 161 -2.01 -26.66 -16.66
C ARG A 161 -0.58 -26.67 -16.11
N GLN A 162 -0.28 -25.90 -15.06
CA GLN A 162 1.01 -25.99 -14.37
C GLN A 162 1.17 -27.31 -13.61
N GLU A 163 0.10 -27.87 -13.04
CA GLU A 163 0.13 -29.20 -12.42
C GLU A 163 0.27 -30.32 -13.45
N GLU A 164 -0.38 -30.20 -14.61
CA GLU A 164 -0.20 -31.10 -15.76
C GLU A 164 1.24 -31.02 -16.30
N GLN A 165 1.82 -29.82 -16.41
CA GLN A 165 3.23 -29.63 -16.78
C GLN A 165 4.17 -30.31 -15.78
N LYS A 166 4.00 -30.08 -14.46
CA LYS A 166 4.83 -30.72 -13.42
C LYS A 166 4.76 -32.25 -13.45
N LYS A 167 3.59 -32.82 -13.79
CA LYS A 167 3.42 -34.27 -13.99
C LYS A 167 4.21 -34.76 -15.21
N MET A 168 4.16 -34.04 -16.33
CA MET A 168 4.95 -34.38 -17.53
C MET A 168 6.46 -34.22 -17.31
N GLU A 169 6.91 -33.19 -16.58
CA GLU A 169 8.31 -33.00 -16.19
C GLU A 169 8.82 -34.18 -15.33
N GLY A 170 8.01 -34.67 -14.39
CA GLY A 170 8.31 -35.89 -13.64
C GLY A 170 8.51 -37.12 -14.51
N VAL A 171 7.57 -37.39 -15.43
CA VAL A 171 7.65 -38.51 -16.39
C VAL A 171 8.89 -38.40 -17.29
N ILE A 172 9.29 -37.20 -17.72
CA ILE A 172 10.51 -37.00 -18.50
C ILE A 172 11.76 -37.38 -17.68
N VAL A 173 11.82 -36.99 -16.40
CA VAL A 173 12.94 -37.35 -15.50
C VAL A 173 12.99 -38.86 -15.25
N GLU A 174 11.84 -39.53 -15.12
CA GLU A 174 11.76 -41.00 -15.02
C GLU A 174 12.28 -41.69 -16.30
N MET A 175 11.80 -41.26 -17.47
CA MET A 175 12.27 -41.76 -18.78
C MET A 175 13.76 -41.52 -19.00
N GLU A 176 14.31 -40.40 -18.52
CA GLU A 176 15.75 -40.15 -18.53
C GLU A 176 16.53 -41.08 -17.60
N ALA A 177 16.00 -41.40 -16.43
CA ALA A 177 16.61 -42.35 -15.50
C ALA A 177 16.59 -43.77 -16.07
N GLU A 178 15.50 -44.20 -16.71
CA GLU A 178 15.44 -45.47 -17.44
C GLU A 178 16.43 -45.52 -18.60
N LYS A 179 16.53 -44.45 -19.39
CA LYS A 179 17.51 -44.32 -20.48
C LYS A 179 18.95 -44.49 -19.97
N LYS A 180 19.31 -43.79 -18.88
CA LYS A 180 20.65 -43.92 -18.24
C LYS A 180 20.90 -45.36 -17.79
N ARG A 181 19.93 -45.99 -17.12
CA ARG A 181 19.96 -47.40 -16.67
C ARG A 181 20.07 -48.40 -17.82
N LEU A 182 19.54 -48.08 -19.00
CA LEU A 182 19.70 -48.90 -20.22
C LEU A 182 21.07 -48.70 -20.88
N GLN A 183 21.64 -47.50 -20.83
CA GLN A 183 23.01 -47.23 -21.27
C GLN A 183 24.03 -47.95 -20.38
N GLU A 184 23.86 -47.90 -19.05
CA GLU A 184 24.68 -48.67 -18.08
C GLU A 184 24.67 -50.17 -18.38
N LYS A 185 23.50 -50.75 -18.67
CA LYS A 185 23.37 -52.16 -19.08
C LYS A 185 24.04 -52.46 -20.42
N LEU A 186 23.98 -51.53 -21.39
CA LEU A 186 24.62 -51.67 -22.69
C LEU A 186 26.15 -51.67 -22.54
N ASP A 187 26.70 -50.75 -21.74
CA ASP A 187 28.13 -50.70 -21.46
C ASP A 187 28.61 -51.87 -20.59
N GLU A 188 27.81 -52.36 -19.65
CA GLU A 188 28.06 -53.64 -18.96
C GLU A 188 28.15 -54.82 -19.95
N LEU A 189 27.20 -54.93 -20.88
CA LEU A 189 27.18 -56.00 -21.88
C LEU A 189 28.37 -55.89 -22.85
N LYS A 190 28.70 -54.68 -23.28
CA LYS A 190 29.87 -54.37 -24.12
C LYS A 190 31.19 -54.70 -23.41
N ASN A 191 31.31 -54.38 -22.13
CA ASN A 191 32.48 -54.72 -21.32
C ASN A 191 32.59 -56.23 -21.09
N LYS A 192 31.48 -56.93 -20.80
CA LYS A 192 31.44 -58.40 -20.71
C LYS A 192 31.84 -59.05 -22.03
N TRP A 193 31.34 -58.53 -23.16
CA TRP A 193 31.71 -58.99 -24.49
C TRP A 193 33.20 -58.75 -24.81
N LEU A 194 33.75 -57.57 -24.50
CA LEU A 194 35.17 -57.27 -24.66
C LEU A 194 36.07 -58.21 -23.83
N ILE A 195 35.68 -58.50 -22.58
CA ILE A 195 36.37 -59.45 -21.71
C ILE A 195 36.32 -60.87 -22.30
N THR A 196 35.16 -61.32 -22.79
CA THR A 196 35.01 -62.65 -23.40
C THR A 196 35.73 -62.77 -24.75
N ALA A 197 35.69 -61.74 -25.60
CA ALA A 197 36.36 -61.70 -26.89
C ALA A 197 37.90 -61.61 -26.79
N SER A 198 38.43 -61.20 -25.62
CA SER A 198 39.86 -61.20 -25.33
C SER A 198 40.42 -62.61 -25.05
N CYS A 199 39.58 -63.63 -24.87
CA CYS A 199 39.99 -65.01 -24.59
C CYS A 199 40.21 -65.82 -25.88
N SER A 200 41.45 -65.83 -26.38
CA SER A 200 41.90 -66.85 -27.35
C SER A 200 41.92 -68.26 -26.70
N PRO A 201 41.74 -69.34 -27.48
CA PRO A 201 41.46 -70.68 -26.91
C PRO A 201 42.67 -71.33 -26.21
N PRO A 202 42.46 -72.12 -25.14
CA PRO A 202 43.54 -72.75 -24.40
C PRO A 202 44.13 -73.94 -25.17
N ARG A 203 45.47 -73.95 -25.32
CA ARG A 203 46.22 -75.17 -25.61
C ARG A 203 46.41 -75.99 -24.33
N SER A 204 46.02 -77.26 -24.37
CA SER A 204 46.31 -78.27 -23.34
C SER A 204 47.77 -78.79 -23.45
N PRO A 205 48.23 -79.68 -22.56
CA PRO A 205 48.50 -79.39 -21.15
C PRO A 205 49.93 -79.78 -20.75
N SER A 206 50.40 -79.37 -19.57
CA SER A 206 51.62 -79.96 -18.98
C SER A 206 51.60 -79.95 -17.45
N LEU A 207 52.06 -81.07 -16.88
CA LEU A 207 52.20 -81.38 -15.45
C LEU A 207 53.34 -80.51 -14.84
N SER A 208 53.49 -80.31 -13.53
CA SER A 208 53.28 -81.28 -12.44
C SER A 208 53.31 -80.64 -11.03
N TYR A 209 52.63 -81.26 -10.06
CA TYR A 209 52.95 -81.40 -8.60
C TYR A 209 53.58 -80.21 -7.80
N SER A 210 53.14 -79.86 -6.58
CA SER A 210 52.66 -80.70 -5.46
C SER A 210 51.86 -79.94 -4.37
N ARG A 211 50.98 -80.65 -3.64
CA ARG A 211 50.55 -80.43 -2.22
C ARG A 211 49.81 -79.10 -1.86
N THR A 212 48.82 -79.05 -0.95
CA THR A 212 48.06 -80.07 -0.19
C THR A 212 46.69 -79.55 0.29
N THR A 213 45.69 -80.43 0.31
CA THR A 213 44.56 -80.53 1.28
C THR A 213 43.82 -79.25 1.75
N SER A 214 42.71 -78.90 1.07
CA SER A 214 41.31 -79.23 1.44
C SER A 214 40.88 -79.23 2.94
N PRO A 215 39.58 -79.08 3.30
CA PRO A 215 38.57 -78.03 2.99
C PRO A 215 37.83 -77.62 4.32
N CYS A 216 36.56 -77.18 4.50
CA CYS A 216 35.41 -76.70 3.70
C CYS A 216 34.41 -75.97 4.64
N TRP A 217 33.16 -75.75 4.16
CA TRP A 217 31.90 -75.49 4.89
C TRP A 217 31.63 -74.07 5.43
N ALA A 218 30.33 -73.73 5.51
CA ALA A 218 29.82 -72.36 5.55
C ALA A 218 28.66 -72.15 6.55
N SER A 219 28.49 -70.89 6.98
CA SER A 219 27.23 -70.31 7.53
C SER A 219 26.76 -70.85 8.91
N PRO A 220 25.71 -70.27 9.57
CA PRO A 220 24.93 -69.04 9.26
C PRO A 220 24.72 -68.01 10.40
N ARG A 221 24.65 -66.72 10.00
CA ARG A 221 23.67 -65.66 10.38
C ARG A 221 23.32 -65.30 11.87
N PHE A 222 23.27 -63.96 12.09
CA PHE A 222 22.26 -63.13 12.82
C PHE A 222 22.62 -62.36 14.12
N SER A 223 22.37 -61.04 14.05
CA SER A 223 21.71 -60.16 15.05
C SER A 223 22.43 -59.53 16.27
N ARG A 224 23.03 -58.36 16.00
CA ARG A 224 22.61 -57.01 16.50
C ARG A 224 22.81 -56.60 17.99
N ARG A 225 23.64 -55.55 18.19
CA ARG A 225 23.59 -54.38 19.13
C ARG A 225 24.92 -54.12 19.89
N LEU A 226 25.13 -52.82 20.14
CA LEU A 226 26.18 -52.14 20.92
C LEU A 226 25.98 -52.36 22.46
N PRO A 227 26.91 -52.00 23.40
CA PRO A 227 27.58 -50.68 23.44
C PRO A 227 29.02 -50.59 24.08
N THR A 228 29.43 -49.33 24.37
CA THR A 228 30.44 -48.86 25.35
C THR A 228 31.96 -48.92 25.07
N SER A 229 32.60 -47.76 25.28
CA SER A 229 34.04 -47.45 25.47
C SER A 229 34.39 -47.42 26.99
N PRO A 230 35.61 -47.06 27.50
CA PRO A 230 36.87 -46.49 26.92
C PRO A 230 38.12 -47.32 27.38
N PRO A 231 39.35 -46.81 27.73
CA PRO A 231 40.05 -45.53 27.48
C PRO A 231 41.51 -45.66 26.96
N GLY A 232 42.21 -44.53 26.74
CA GLY A 232 43.68 -44.47 26.67
C GLY A 232 44.26 -43.37 25.76
N SER A 233 45.01 -42.41 26.31
CA SER A 233 45.76 -41.39 25.56
C SER A 233 47.18 -41.24 26.14
N PRO A 234 48.12 -40.59 25.42
CA PRO A 234 48.66 -39.34 25.99
C PRO A 234 49.06 -38.25 24.97
N ALA A 235 49.26 -37.02 25.50
CA ALA A 235 49.98 -35.84 24.97
C ALA A 235 49.82 -35.46 23.47
N ARG A 236 49.13 -34.36 23.11
CA ARG A 236 49.42 -32.92 23.36
C ARG A 236 50.81 -32.42 22.92
N THR A 237 50.82 -31.63 21.84
CA THR A 237 51.41 -30.28 21.86
C THR A 237 50.37 -29.28 21.35
N SER A 238 50.48 -27.99 21.70
CA SER A 238 49.51 -26.96 21.31
C SER A 238 49.97 -26.15 20.09
N ARG A 239 49.02 -25.75 19.24
CA ARG A 239 49.17 -24.60 18.35
C ARG A 239 47.83 -23.90 18.13
N HIS A 240 47.54 -22.90 18.97
CA HIS A 240 46.53 -21.87 18.69
C HIS A 240 47.01 -21.01 17.48
N SER A 241 46.25 -20.12 16.84
CA SER A 241 44.91 -19.55 17.06
C SER A 241 44.36 -19.03 15.72
N SER A 242 43.04 -19.09 15.49
CA SER A 242 42.29 -18.27 14.48
C SER A 242 40.79 -18.57 14.43
N GLY A 243 40.37 -19.82 14.69
CA GLY A 243 38.95 -20.21 14.53
C GLY A 243 38.01 -19.77 15.66
N SER A 244 38.53 -19.63 16.89
CA SER A 244 37.72 -19.35 18.10
C SER A 244 37.04 -17.98 18.00
N SER A 245 37.81 -16.93 17.70
CA SER A 245 37.32 -15.55 17.60
C SER A 245 36.26 -15.34 16.51
N VAL A 246 36.28 -16.13 15.43
CA VAL A 246 35.25 -16.06 14.38
C VAL A 246 33.93 -16.67 14.86
N LEU A 247 33.97 -17.75 15.64
CA LEU A 247 32.77 -18.35 16.23
C LEU A 247 32.24 -17.51 17.40
N GLU A 248 33.13 -16.96 18.23
CA GLU A 248 32.80 -16.05 19.33
C GLU A 248 32.14 -14.76 18.80
N THR A 249 32.73 -14.10 17.80
CA THR A 249 32.11 -12.90 17.21
C THR A 249 30.79 -13.20 16.47
N GLU A 250 30.61 -14.40 15.92
CA GLU A 250 29.33 -14.83 15.35
C GLU A 250 28.27 -15.13 16.42
N THR A 251 28.61 -15.81 17.52
CA THR A 251 27.65 -16.04 18.62
C THR A 251 27.27 -14.73 19.30
N GLU A 252 28.21 -13.80 19.51
CA GLU A 252 27.90 -12.44 19.95
C GLU A 252 27.02 -11.70 18.93
N ARG A 253 27.26 -11.83 17.62
CA ARG A 253 26.45 -11.18 16.58
C ARG A 253 25.02 -11.70 16.61
N LEU A 254 24.84 -13.01 16.73
CA LEU A 254 23.55 -13.67 16.87
C LEU A 254 22.86 -13.25 18.18
N GLN A 255 23.58 -13.21 19.30
CA GLN A 255 23.07 -12.74 20.58
C GLN A 255 22.59 -11.27 20.49
N ARG A 256 23.39 -10.37 19.89
CA ARG A 256 22.99 -8.98 19.61
C ARG A 256 21.80 -8.87 18.64
N THR A 257 21.55 -9.85 17.77
CA THR A 257 20.28 -9.88 16.98
C THR A 257 19.10 -10.38 17.82
N LEU A 258 19.31 -11.40 18.66
CA LEU A 258 18.29 -11.97 19.54
C LEU A 258 17.84 -10.96 20.62
N GLU A 259 18.75 -10.20 21.20
CA GLU A 259 18.46 -9.11 22.13
C GLU A 259 17.69 -7.97 21.45
N ARG A 260 18.06 -7.59 20.22
CA ARG A 260 17.29 -6.61 19.42
C ARG A 260 15.89 -7.11 19.05
N LEU A 261 15.72 -8.41 18.81
CA LEU A 261 14.41 -9.03 18.55
C LEU A 261 13.55 -9.10 19.82
N LYS A 262 14.12 -9.47 20.98
CA LYS A 262 13.46 -9.38 22.30
C LYS A 262 12.98 -7.97 22.59
N ALA A 263 13.87 -6.98 22.51
CA ALA A 263 13.54 -5.58 22.72
C ALA A 263 12.57 -5.00 21.67
N ARG A 264 12.44 -5.61 20.48
CA ARG A 264 11.36 -5.27 19.53
C ARG A 264 10.04 -5.90 19.96
N ASN A 265 10.05 -7.15 20.41
CA ASN A 265 8.86 -7.87 20.85
C ASN A 265 8.28 -7.23 22.13
N GLU A 266 9.10 -6.95 23.14
CA GLU A 266 8.72 -6.21 24.36
C GLU A 266 8.03 -4.87 24.06
N ARG A 267 8.55 -4.09 23.09
CA ARG A 267 7.92 -2.84 22.65
C ARG A 267 6.58 -3.06 21.94
N LEU A 268 6.42 -4.15 21.20
CA LEU A 268 5.17 -4.52 20.55
C LEU A 268 4.12 -4.98 21.58
N THR A 269 4.50 -5.84 22.54
CA THR A 269 3.62 -6.26 23.65
C THR A 269 3.12 -5.03 24.42
N ALA A 270 4.02 -4.14 24.83
CA ALA A 270 3.64 -2.93 25.56
C ALA A 270 2.83 -1.93 24.70
N ALA A 271 2.92 -2.00 23.36
CA ALA A 271 2.04 -1.23 22.47
C ALA A 271 0.64 -1.86 22.36
N LEU A 272 0.56 -3.20 22.30
CA LEU A 272 -0.70 -3.95 22.31
C LEU A 272 -1.45 -3.80 23.63
N GLU A 273 -0.77 -3.81 24.77
CA GLU A 273 -1.37 -3.57 26.10
C GLU A 273 -1.97 -2.17 26.22
N ARG A 274 -1.28 -1.14 25.70
CA ARG A 274 -1.83 0.22 25.58
C ARG A 274 -3.05 0.23 24.68
N ARG A 275 -2.97 -0.31 23.48
CA ARG A 275 -4.11 -0.38 22.53
C ARG A 275 -5.30 -1.17 23.08
N LYS A 276 -5.07 -2.21 23.88
CA LYS A 276 -6.10 -2.98 24.59
C LYS A 276 -6.79 -2.12 25.67
N SER A 277 -6.02 -1.49 26.56
CA SER A 277 -6.57 -0.62 27.61
C SER A 277 -7.23 0.65 27.06
N GLU A 278 -6.76 1.20 25.95
CA GLU A 278 -7.42 2.26 25.18
C GLU A 278 -8.76 1.77 24.59
N SER A 279 -8.79 0.57 24.00
CA SER A 279 -10.02 -0.04 23.47
C SER A 279 -11.04 -0.37 24.57
N GLU A 280 -10.58 -0.78 25.75
CA GLU A 280 -11.44 -1.05 26.92
C GLU A 280 -12.03 0.25 27.48
N GLN A 281 -11.24 1.33 27.55
CA GLN A 281 -11.73 2.66 27.91
C GLN A 281 -12.78 3.18 26.91
N VAL A 282 -12.54 3.04 25.61
CA VAL A 282 -13.52 3.41 24.58
C VAL A 282 -14.78 2.54 24.67
N SER A 283 -14.66 1.23 24.90
CA SER A 283 -15.81 0.33 25.05
C SER A 283 -16.66 0.68 26.28
N MET A 284 -16.04 1.04 27.42
CA MET A 284 -16.77 1.53 28.59
C MET A 284 -17.43 2.89 28.34
N ALA A 285 -16.76 3.78 27.61
CA ALA A 285 -17.33 5.08 27.23
C ALA A 285 -18.53 4.92 26.27
N LEU A 286 -18.45 4.01 25.30
CA LEU A 286 -19.57 3.70 24.40
C LEU A 286 -20.75 3.08 25.17
N SER A 287 -20.51 2.06 25.99
CA SER A 287 -21.56 1.43 26.80
C SER A 287 -22.26 2.42 27.76
N ARG A 288 -21.52 3.37 28.34
CA ARG A 288 -22.13 4.50 29.07
C ARG A 288 -23.00 5.36 28.16
N ARG A 289 -22.52 5.76 26.97
CA ARG A 289 -23.26 6.62 26.03
C ARG A 289 -24.49 5.93 25.45
N GLU A 290 -24.45 4.63 25.24
CA GLU A 290 -25.61 3.81 24.85
C GLU A 290 -26.68 3.80 25.96
N ALA A 291 -26.27 3.66 27.23
CA ALA A 291 -27.16 3.79 28.38
C ALA A 291 -27.69 5.23 28.57
N ASP A 292 -26.83 6.24 28.42
CA ASP A 292 -27.19 7.67 28.49
C ASP A 292 -28.26 8.01 27.44
N CYS A 293 -28.05 7.58 26.19
CA CYS A 293 -29.02 7.75 25.09
C CYS A 293 -30.32 6.97 25.32
N SER A 294 -30.24 5.74 25.84
CA SER A 294 -31.44 4.93 26.17
C SER A 294 -32.27 5.59 27.28
N ALA A 295 -31.62 6.13 28.31
CA ALA A 295 -32.28 6.88 29.38
C ALA A 295 -32.92 8.18 28.84
N LEU A 296 -32.23 8.92 27.97
CA LEU A 296 -32.80 10.09 27.31
C LEU A 296 -34.01 9.73 26.43
N GLN A 297 -33.97 8.60 25.72
CA GLN A 297 -35.09 8.14 24.88
C GLN A 297 -36.32 7.77 25.74
N MET A 298 -36.15 7.03 26.84
CA MET A 298 -37.26 6.77 27.78
C MET A 298 -37.78 8.06 28.42
N ALA A 299 -36.90 9.00 28.74
CA ALA A 299 -37.32 10.30 29.28
C ALA A 299 -38.14 11.11 28.27
N LEU A 300 -37.85 11.00 26.97
CA LEU A 300 -38.64 11.60 25.89
C LEU A 300 -40.00 10.92 25.74
N THR A 301 -40.09 9.58 25.71
CA THR A 301 -41.39 8.88 25.62
C THR A 301 -42.29 9.19 26.82
N TYR A 302 -41.73 9.32 28.03
CA TYR A 302 -42.49 9.81 29.19
C TYR A 302 -42.90 11.29 29.11
N CYS A 303 -42.26 12.11 28.27
CA CYS A 303 -42.75 13.46 27.95
C CYS A 303 -43.89 13.41 26.94
N GLU A 304 -43.73 12.64 25.86
CA GLU A 304 -44.74 12.43 24.82
C GLU A 304 -46.05 11.88 25.44
N GLU A 305 -45.98 10.83 26.27
CA GLU A 305 -47.14 10.30 27.01
C GLU A 305 -47.74 11.30 28.02
N CYS A 306 -46.94 12.24 28.55
CA CYS A 306 -47.47 13.34 29.37
C CYS A 306 -48.22 14.37 28.52
N GLU A 307 -47.72 14.70 27.32
CA GLU A 307 -48.34 15.65 26.40
C GLU A 307 -49.65 15.09 25.82
N ASP A 308 -49.71 13.79 25.52
CA ASP A 308 -50.94 13.07 25.22
C ASP A 308 -51.93 13.14 26.40
N ALA A 309 -51.50 12.80 27.62
CA ALA A 309 -52.38 12.84 28.79
C ALA A 309 -52.85 14.26 29.15
N TYR A 310 -52.07 15.30 28.83
CA TYR A 310 -52.51 16.69 28.93
C TYR A 310 -53.53 17.05 27.83
N SER A 311 -53.37 16.52 26.62
CA SER A 311 -54.30 16.69 25.51
C SER A 311 -55.64 15.98 25.77
N ASP A 312 -55.60 14.76 26.33
CA ASP A 312 -56.77 14.04 26.85
C ASP A 312 -57.55 14.93 27.84
N LEU A 313 -56.85 15.48 28.83
CA LEU A 313 -57.44 16.33 29.87
C LEU A 313 -58.08 17.60 29.29
N LEU A 314 -57.40 18.28 28.36
CA LEU A 314 -57.92 19.45 27.67
C LEU A 314 -59.18 19.10 26.87
N SER A 315 -59.18 17.98 26.14
CA SER A 315 -60.34 17.54 25.34
C SER A 315 -61.58 17.30 26.21
N LEU A 316 -61.42 16.74 27.42
CA LEU A 316 -62.52 16.60 28.37
C LEU A 316 -63.05 17.95 28.86
N TYR A 317 -62.18 18.92 29.19
CA TYR A 317 -62.61 20.27 29.58
C TYR A 317 -63.33 20.99 28.45
N GLU A 318 -62.88 20.84 27.20
CA GLU A 318 -63.57 21.41 26.03
C GLU A 318 -64.92 20.74 25.77
N ALA A 319 -65.01 19.41 25.84
CA ALA A 319 -66.28 18.68 25.72
C ALA A 319 -67.27 19.08 26.82
N ARG A 320 -66.82 19.19 28.08
CA ARG A 320 -67.66 19.66 29.20
C ARG A 320 -68.11 21.11 29.01
N LYS A 321 -67.26 21.98 28.46
CA LYS A 321 -67.61 23.37 28.12
C LYS A 321 -68.65 23.44 26.99
N GLN A 322 -68.51 22.61 25.96
CA GLN A 322 -69.48 22.51 24.85
C GLN A 322 -70.83 21.97 25.34
N GLN A 323 -70.83 20.94 26.19
CA GLN A 323 -72.04 20.41 26.82
C GLN A 323 -72.75 21.48 27.67
N ASN A 324 -72.01 22.17 28.56
CA ASN A 324 -72.57 23.26 29.38
C ASN A 324 -73.13 24.41 28.52
N ALA A 325 -72.56 24.68 27.33
CA ALA A 325 -73.05 25.69 26.41
C ALA A 325 -74.35 25.25 25.70
N ALA A 326 -74.43 24.00 25.22
CA ALA A 326 -75.65 23.46 24.63
C ALA A 326 -76.81 23.38 25.65
N GLU A 327 -76.52 23.05 26.91
CA GLU A 327 -77.46 23.08 28.03
C GLU A 327 -77.97 24.53 28.31
N ALA A 328 -77.13 25.55 28.05
CA ALA A 328 -77.52 26.96 28.18
C ALA A 328 -78.35 27.49 27.01
N ASP A 329 -77.99 27.17 25.75
CA ASP A 329 -78.73 27.62 24.56
C ASP A 329 -80.17 27.08 24.54
N LEU A 330 -80.35 25.82 24.99
CA LEU A 330 -81.65 25.17 25.20
C LEU A 330 -82.57 25.90 26.20
N SER A 331 -82.04 26.87 26.95
CA SER A 331 -82.78 27.64 27.97
C SER A 331 -83.29 29.01 27.48
N THR A 332 -83.17 29.34 26.19
CA THR A 332 -83.60 30.64 25.63
C THR A 332 -84.91 30.54 24.81
N PRO A 333 -85.98 31.31 25.15
CA PRO A 333 -87.28 31.17 24.48
C PRO A 333 -87.60 32.30 23.48
N GLN A 334 -87.62 32.02 22.18
CA GLN A 334 -88.39 32.81 21.21
C GLN A 334 -89.08 31.95 20.11
N GLN A 335 -90.16 32.52 19.58
CA GLN A 335 -91.06 31.99 18.55
C GLN A 335 -90.48 32.31 17.14
N THR A 336 -90.90 31.76 15.98
CA THR A 336 -92.13 31.01 15.61
C THR A 336 -91.96 30.30 14.24
N SER A 337 -92.94 29.45 13.90
CA SER A 337 -93.42 29.11 12.54
C SER A 337 -92.74 27.97 11.75
N ASN A 338 -93.52 27.37 10.84
CA ASN A 338 -93.22 26.11 10.13
C ASN A 338 -93.29 26.30 8.61
N LEU A 339 -92.64 25.42 7.84
CA LEU A 339 -93.29 24.62 6.78
C LEU A 339 -92.32 23.60 6.16
N SER A 340 -92.90 22.52 5.60
CA SER A 340 -92.18 21.33 5.13
C SER A 340 -91.91 21.33 3.63
N THR A 341 -90.90 20.57 3.19
CA THR A 341 -91.03 19.68 2.01
C THR A 341 -89.97 18.59 2.07
N ALA A 342 -90.22 17.45 1.40
CA ALA A 342 -89.38 16.25 1.47
C ALA A 342 -88.57 16.05 0.19
N ASN A 343 -87.48 15.27 0.30
CA ASN A 343 -87.31 14.05 -0.49
C ASN A 343 -86.19 13.18 0.11
N GLU A 344 -86.23 11.90 -0.18
CA GLU A 344 -85.27 10.89 0.28
C GLU A 344 -84.01 10.90 -0.61
N ASP A 345 -82.82 10.58 -0.06
CA ASP A 345 -82.23 9.25 -0.25
C ASP A 345 -80.88 9.05 0.46
N SER A 346 -80.44 7.78 0.52
CA SER A 346 -79.07 7.30 0.79
C SER A 346 -78.54 7.17 2.24
N ALA A 347 -78.72 5.94 2.75
CA ALA A 347 -77.77 5.16 3.55
C ALA A 347 -77.47 5.51 5.03
N CYS A 348 -77.35 4.44 5.82
CA CYS A 348 -77.04 4.44 7.24
C CYS A 348 -75.55 4.73 7.53
N THR A 349 -75.19 5.22 8.72
CA THR A 349 -75.03 4.34 9.89
C THR A 349 -75.38 5.05 11.21
N THR A 350 -76.18 4.38 12.03
CA THR A 350 -76.65 4.85 13.33
C THR A 350 -75.71 4.51 14.48
N VAL A 351 -74.92 5.48 14.98
CA VAL A 351 -74.66 5.71 16.42
C VAL A 351 -74.25 7.18 16.60
N ASN A 352 -75.00 7.99 17.35
CA ASN A 352 -74.49 9.18 18.07
C ASN A 352 -75.57 9.88 18.94
N THR A 353 -76.24 9.14 19.83
CA THR A 353 -77.26 9.71 20.74
C THR A 353 -77.16 9.18 22.17
N GLN A 354 -75.95 9.15 22.74
CA GLN A 354 -75.69 8.99 24.18
C GLN A 354 -74.20 9.24 24.46
N ASN A 355 -73.85 10.42 25.00
CA ASN A 355 -72.55 10.70 25.64
C ASN A 355 -72.55 12.03 26.43
N SER A 356 -73.71 12.43 26.97
CA SER A 356 -73.82 13.54 27.93
C SER A 356 -73.24 13.08 29.29
N LEU A 357 -71.97 13.40 29.54
CA LEU A 357 -71.25 12.97 30.73
C LEU A 357 -71.89 13.57 31.99
N SER A 358 -72.13 12.75 33.03
CA SER A 358 -72.53 13.25 34.34
C SER A 358 -71.39 14.06 34.99
N ALA A 359 -71.73 14.88 35.99
CA ALA A 359 -70.75 15.72 36.69
C ALA A 359 -69.71 14.85 37.43
N GLU A 360 -70.17 13.80 38.11
CA GLU A 360 -69.35 12.76 38.73
C GLU A 360 -68.44 12.05 37.72
N GLU A 361 -68.96 11.55 36.60
CA GLU A 361 -68.12 10.86 35.59
C GLU A 361 -67.04 11.77 34.98
N PHE A 362 -67.38 13.03 34.70
CA PHE A 362 -66.41 14.00 34.21
C PHE A 362 -65.28 14.20 35.23
N LYS A 363 -65.65 14.33 36.52
CA LYS A 363 -64.70 14.52 37.61
C LYS A 363 -63.82 13.27 37.82
N GLU A 364 -64.40 12.08 37.83
CA GLU A 364 -63.68 10.80 37.95
C GLU A 364 -62.67 10.62 36.80
N LYS A 365 -63.10 10.86 35.54
CA LYS A 365 -62.22 10.78 34.36
C LYS A 365 -61.09 11.81 34.42
N ALA A 366 -61.37 13.04 34.86
CA ALA A 366 -60.34 14.06 35.06
C ALA A 366 -59.35 13.68 36.18
N GLU A 367 -59.82 13.14 37.31
CA GLU A 367 -58.96 12.66 38.41
C GLU A 367 -58.08 11.47 37.97
N VAL A 368 -58.60 10.53 37.18
CA VAL A 368 -57.82 9.40 36.61
C VAL A 368 -56.71 9.92 35.69
N ILE A 369 -56.98 10.89 34.83
CA ILE A 369 -55.96 11.46 33.93
C ILE A 369 -54.92 12.27 34.72
N GLN A 370 -55.34 13.03 35.74
CA GLN A 370 -54.39 13.71 36.65
C GLN A 370 -53.50 12.72 37.40
N GLN A 371 -54.02 11.56 37.81
CA GLN A 371 -53.22 10.47 38.38
C GLN A 371 -52.26 9.85 37.34
N ARG A 372 -52.66 9.68 36.08
CA ARG A 372 -51.77 9.23 34.99
C ARG A 372 -50.60 10.21 34.81
N ILE A 373 -50.89 11.51 34.71
CA ILE A 373 -49.88 12.57 34.60
C ILE A 373 -48.94 12.58 35.82
N ALA A 374 -49.44 12.35 37.03
CA ALA A 374 -48.62 12.27 38.23
C ALA A 374 -47.65 11.07 38.20
N ARG A 375 -48.13 9.89 37.77
CA ARG A 375 -47.30 8.67 37.61
C ARG A 375 -46.22 8.87 36.55
N LEU A 376 -46.59 9.29 35.34
CA LEU A 376 -45.64 9.52 34.24
C LEU A 376 -44.52 10.52 34.62
N LYS A 377 -44.86 11.57 35.40
CA LYS A 377 -43.85 12.50 35.94
C LYS A 377 -42.94 11.88 37.00
N GLN A 378 -43.46 10.96 37.83
CA GLN A 378 -42.68 10.20 38.81
C GLN A 378 -41.76 9.19 38.10
N ASP A 379 -42.27 8.47 37.10
CA ASP A 379 -41.51 7.50 36.31
C ASP A 379 -40.38 8.19 35.54
N ARG A 380 -40.67 9.33 34.89
CA ARG A 380 -39.65 10.20 34.27
C ARG A 380 -38.60 10.73 35.26
N ALA A 381 -38.96 10.92 36.54
CA ALA A 381 -38.02 11.31 37.59
C ALA A 381 -37.23 10.11 38.17
N ALA A 382 -37.70 8.88 37.95
CA ALA A 382 -36.97 7.64 38.25
C ALA A 382 -35.98 7.25 37.14
N VAL A 383 -36.21 7.72 35.90
CA VAL A 383 -35.21 7.64 34.83
C VAL A 383 -33.99 8.50 35.19
N CYS A 384 -32.84 7.85 35.37
CA CYS A 384 -31.56 8.50 35.61
C CYS A 384 -31.04 9.21 34.33
N ILE A 385 -31.64 10.35 33.99
CA ILE A 385 -31.10 11.26 32.97
C ILE A 385 -29.75 11.80 33.46
N PRO A 386 -28.65 11.63 32.71
CA PRO A 386 -27.37 12.24 33.06
C PRO A 386 -27.49 13.77 32.97
N GLN A 387 -27.37 14.46 34.10
CA GLN A 387 -27.08 15.89 34.06
C GLN A 387 -25.66 16.07 33.48
N GLU A 388 -25.48 17.04 32.59
CA GLU A 388 -24.15 17.54 32.22
C GLU A 388 -23.54 18.36 33.38
N THR A 389 -23.25 17.69 34.49
CA THR A 389 -22.46 18.26 35.57
C THR A 389 -21.03 18.47 35.07
N ARG A 390 -20.70 19.73 34.76
CA ARG A 390 -19.34 20.19 34.39
C ARG A 390 -18.32 20.11 35.54
N THR A 391 -18.50 19.16 36.47
CA THR A 391 -17.88 19.17 37.79
C THR A 391 -17.66 17.75 38.32
N GLY A 392 -16.51 17.16 37.96
CA GLY A 392 -15.86 16.07 38.72
C GLY A 392 -16.51 14.68 38.69
N GLU A 393 -16.01 13.80 37.82
CA GLU A 393 -16.09 12.36 38.09
C GLU A 393 -15.35 12.01 39.39
N GLY A 394 -15.89 11.04 40.14
CA GLY A 394 -15.46 10.72 41.49
C GLY A 394 -14.07 10.08 41.58
N LYS A 395 -13.43 10.26 42.75
CA LYS A 395 -12.17 9.58 43.10
C LYS A 395 -12.40 8.06 43.14
N LEU A 396 -11.72 7.32 42.27
CA LEU A 396 -11.46 5.89 42.48
C LEU A 396 -10.05 5.70 43.06
N SER A 397 -9.88 4.61 43.83
CA SER A 397 -8.85 4.49 44.88
C SER A 397 -7.38 4.56 44.40
N PRO A 398 -6.47 5.21 45.16
CA PRO A 398 -5.05 5.28 44.81
C PRO A 398 -4.23 4.09 45.36
N ASP A 399 -4.31 2.94 44.71
CA ASP A 399 -3.24 1.91 44.71
C ASP A 399 -3.52 0.93 43.54
N THR A 400 -2.63 0.69 42.58
CA THR A 400 -1.25 0.21 42.77
C THR A 400 -0.35 0.51 41.57
N GLY A 401 0.98 0.43 41.75
CA GLY A 401 1.88 -0.08 40.69
C GLY A 401 2.23 0.85 39.52
N THR A 402 2.79 2.02 39.81
CA THR A 402 3.44 2.95 38.85
C THR A 402 4.16 2.29 37.66
N LEU A 403 3.78 2.64 36.41
CA LEU A 403 4.75 2.99 35.34
C LEU A 403 4.13 3.77 34.16
N ALA A 404 4.63 4.99 33.96
CA ALA A 404 4.47 5.91 32.82
C ALA A 404 3.50 5.54 31.64
N GLY A 405 2.34 6.21 31.61
CA GLY A 405 1.48 6.24 30.42
C GLY A 405 0.28 7.21 30.51
N VAL A 406 -0.41 7.26 31.66
CA VAL A 406 -1.69 7.96 31.80
C VAL A 406 -1.51 9.45 32.12
N ARG A 407 -1.24 10.26 31.09
CA ARG A 407 -1.35 11.73 31.11
C ARG A 407 -1.88 12.31 29.79
N ARG A 408 -2.89 11.67 29.16
CA ARG A 408 -3.44 12.13 27.87
C ARG A 408 -4.95 12.37 27.77
N LEU A 409 -5.76 12.07 28.80
CA LEU A 409 -7.23 12.23 28.72
C LEU A 409 -7.88 13.07 29.86
N SER A 410 -7.11 13.77 30.70
CA SER A 410 -7.66 14.50 31.87
C SER A 410 -7.67 16.03 31.74
N PHE A 411 -7.52 16.58 30.54
CA PHE A 411 -7.32 18.03 30.32
C PHE A 411 -8.52 18.79 29.72
N LEU A 412 -9.65 18.13 29.47
CA LEU A 412 -10.88 18.76 28.95
C LEU A 412 -11.92 19.11 30.03
N SER A 413 -11.49 19.23 31.29
CA SER A 413 -12.33 19.75 32.39
C SER A 413 -11.55 20.69 33.32
N SER A 414 -10.84 21.63 32.71
CA SER A 414 -10.33 22.83 33.39
C SER A 414 -10.83 24.06 32.64
N ASN A 415 -11.64 24.89 33.29
CA ASN A 415 -12.20 26.12 32.69
C ASN A 415 -11.14 27.25 32.54
N ASN A 416 -9.88 26.89 32.32
CA ASN A 416 -8.76 27.79 32.05
C ASN A 416 -8.47 27.82 30.54
N PRO A 417 -8.87 28.87 29.79
CA PRO A 417 -8.57 28.99 28.36
C PRO A 417 -7.07 29.15 28.03
N LYS A 418 -6.21 29.17 29.06
CA LYS A 418 -4.74 29.06 28.94
C LYS A 418 -4.29 27.60 28.77
N GLU A 419 -4.93 26.66 29.47
CA GLU A 419 -4.55 25.24 29.46
C GLU A 419 -5.05 24.56 28.18
N GLU A 420 -6.31 24.82 27.79
CA GLU A 420 -6.87 24.43 26.49
C GLU A 420 -5.98 24.94 25.33
N LYS A 421 -5.57 26.21 25.40
CA LYS A 421 -4.67 26.80 24.41
C LYS A 421 -3.30 26.12 24.38
N THR A 422 -2.76 25.66 25.50
CA THR A 422 -1.52 24.86 25.49
C THR A 422 -1.74 23.45 24.95
N ALA A 423 -2.86 22.78 25.25
CA ALA A 423 -3.19 21.47 24.71
C ALA A 423 -3.30 21.51 23.17
N LEU A 424 -4.07 22.46 22.63
CA LEU A 424 -4.20 22.70 21.19
C LEU A 424 -2.85 23.03 20.53
N MET A 425 -1.94 23.72 21.22
CA MET A 425 -0.58 23.96 20.72
C MET A 425 0.28 22.69 20.69
N TYR A 426 0.15 21.79 21.66
CA TYR A 426 0.82 20.48 21.63
C TYR A 426 0.25 19.57 20.54
N GLU A 427 -1.06 19.53 20.36
CA GLU A 427 -1.72 18.79 19.28
C GLU A 427 -1.30 19.31 17.90
N LEU A 428 -1.25 20.64 17.71
CA LEU A 428 -0.78 21.26 16.47
C LEU A 428 0.69 20.93 16.16
N VAL A 429 1.54 20.76 17.18
CA VAL A 429 2.93 20.30 17.02
C VAL A 429 2.96 18.82 16.66
N ASN A 430 2.23 17.96 17.37
CA ASN A 430 2.14 16.52 17.09
C ASN A 430 1.64 16.25 15.66
N VAL A 431 0.53 16.86 15.25
CA VAL A 431 -0.02 16.74 13.88
C VAL A 431 0.96 17.30 12.83
N ARG A 432 1.74 18.33 13.16
CA ARG A 432 2.78 18.85 12.26
C ARG A 432 3.95 17.87 12.09
N GLU A 433 4.31 17.15 13.15
CA GLU A 433 5.35 16.13 13.18
C GLU A 433 4.90 14.86 12.44
N GLU A 434 3.72 14.32 12.74
CA GLU A 434 3.08 13.21 11.99
C GLU A 434 2.98 13.53 10.50
N MET A 435 2.49 14.73 10.14
CA MET A 435 2.46 15.17 8.74
C MET A 435 3.87 15.33 8.14
N SER A 436 4.91 15.54 8.94
CA SER A 436 6.31 15.54 8.47
C SER A 436 6.82 14.12 8.21
N GLU A 437 6.47 13.15 9.06
CA GLU A 437 6.78 11.73 8.88
C GLU A 437 6.07 11.15 7.66
N LEU A 438 4.77 11.42 7.49
CA LEU A 438 4.00 11.06 6.29
C LEU A 438 4.63 11.63 5.02
N ARG A 439 5.10 12.89 5.04
CA ARG A 439 5.86 13.48 3.93
C ARG A 439 7.23 12.84 3.71
N GLY A 440 7.84 12.24 4.74
CA GLY A 440 9.03 11.40 4.63
C GLY A 440 8.73 10.06 3.96
N LEU A 441 7.69 9.35 4.44
CA LEU A 441 7.24 8.07 3.91
C LEU A 441 6.81 8.17 2.43
N ILE A 442 6.03 9.19 2.05
CA ILE A 442 5.65 9.45 0.65
C ILE A 442 6.89 9.59 -0.24
N ARG A 443 7.89 10.36 0.19
CA ARG A 443 9.16 10.52 -0.56
C ARG A 443 9.96 9.23 -0.68
N LEU A 444 9.91 8.37 0.34
CA LEU A 444 10.56 7.05 0.30
C LEU A 444 9.84 6.14 -0.70
N ARG A 445 8.51 6.02 -0.61
CA ARG A 445 7.69 5.23 -1.55
C ARG A 445 7.78 5.74 -2.99
N GLU A 446 7.84 7.05 -3.21
CA GLU A 446 8.15 7.62 -4.52
C GLU A 446 9.52 7.18 -5.07
N LYS A 447 10.53 7.07 -4.20
CA LYS A 447 11.89 6.68 -4.59
C LYS A 447 11.96 5.18 -4.90
N GLU A 448 11.28 4.36 -4.11
CA GLU A 448 11.06 2.93 -4.37
C GLU A 448 10.35 2.73 -5.73
N ARG A 449 9.20 3.38 -5.96
CA ARG A 449 8.48 3.34 -7.24
C ARG A 449 9.38 3.69 -8.42
N ARG A 450 10.12 4.81 -8.34
CA ARG A 450 11.06 5.23 -9.41
C ARG A 450 12.15 4.18 -9.66
N SER A 451 12.64 3.50 -8.63
CA SER A 451 13.65 2.43 -8.81
C SER A 451 13.07 1.19 -9.50
N LEU A 452 11.83 0.82 -9.17
CA LEU A 452 11.11 -0.29 -9.81
C LEU A 452 10.72 0.03 -11.26
N GLU A 453 10.38 1.29 -11.55
CA GLU A 453 10.14 1.77 -12.92
C GLU A 453 11.42 1.71 -13.76
N CYS A 454 12.57 2.11 -13.22
CA CYS A 454 13.86 1.96 -13.88
C CYS A 454 14.22 0.49 -14.15
N SER A 455 14.01 -0.43 -13.20
CA SER A 455 14.29 -1.86 -13.43
C SER A 455 13.33 -2.50 -14.43
N LEU A 456 12.05 -2.12 -14.41
CA LEU A 456 11.04 -2.60 -15.36
C LEU A 456 11.32 -2.10 -16.79
N VAL A 457 11.78 -0.86 -16.95
CA VAL A 457 12.25 -0.35 -18.25
C VAL A 457 13.51 -1.09 -18.71
N ALA A 458 14.48 -1.33 -17.82
CA ALA A 458 15.68 -2.11 -18.15
C ALA A 458 15.34 -3.54 -18.60
N GLN A 459 14.42 -4.22 -17.90
CA GLN A 459 13.93 -5.55 -18.30
C GLN A 459 13.28 -5.51 -19.68
N ARG A 460 12.36 -4.57 -19.94
CA ARG A 460 11.74 -4.42 -21.28
C ARG A 460 12.77 -4.18 -22.39
N CYS A 461 13.82 -3.40 -22.12
CA CYS A 461 14.93 -3.24 -23.06
C CYS A 461 15.67 -4.56 -23.29
N GLN A 462 15.98 -5.33 -22.23
CA GLN A 462 16.62 -6.64 -22.31
C GLN A 462 15.75 -7.66 -23.08
N ASP A 463 14.45 -7.71 -22.83
CA ASP A 463 13.48 -8.57 -23.53
C ASP A 463 13.43 -8.21 -25.03
N SER A 464 13.40 -6.91 -25.36
CA SER A 464 13.40 -6.43 -26.75
C SER A 464 14.70 -6.77 -27.49
N ALA A 465 15.85 -6.73 -26.80
CA ALA A 465 17.14 -7.14 -27.35
C ALA A 465 17.20 -8.67 -27.53
N GLY A 466 16.68 -9.45 -26.57
CA GLY A 466 16.50 -10.89 -26.70
C GLY A 466 15.64 -11.26 -27.91
N ALA A 467 14.50 -10.58 -28.09
CA ALA A 467 13.63 -10.76 -29.24
C ALA A 467 14.24 -10.26 -30.57
N ALA A 468 15.20 -9.34 -30.56
CA ALA A 468 15.98 -8.97 -31.73
C ALA A 468 17.02 -10.03 -32.10
N MET A 469 17.82 -10.50 -31.12
CA MET A 469 18.78 -11.58 -31.32
C MET A 469 18.10 -12.87 -31.80
N ALA A 470 16.98 -13.25 -31.19
CA ALA A 470 16.20 -14.43 -31.59
C ALA A 470 15.61 -14.33 -33.01
N ARG A 471 15.38 -13.11 -33.54
CA ARG A 471 15.00 -12.91 -34.94
C ARG A 471 16.21 -12.97 -35.88
N SER A 472 17.35 -12.37 -35.49
CA SER A 472 18.60 -12.45 -36.26
C SER A 472 19.03 -13.91 -36.46
N LEU A 473 19.01 -14.71 -35.39
CA LEU A 473 19.38 -16.13 -35.44
C LEU A 473 18.41 -16.97 -36.30
N ARG A 474 17.13 -16.60 -36.40
CA ARG A 474 16.19 -17.25 -37.32
C ARG A 474 16.50 -16.90 -38.77
N ALA A 475 16.69 -15.61 -39.06
CA ALA A 475 17.09 -15.14 -40.38
C ALA A 475 18.39 -15.82 -40.85
N GLU A 476 19.42 -15.88 -40.02
CA GLU A 476 20.65 -16.62 -40.35
C GLU A 476 20.44 -18.13 -40.59
N LEU A 477 19.49 -18.77 -39.89
CA LEU A 477 19.16 -20.18 -40.12
C LEU A 477 18.35 -20.38 -41.40
N GLU A 478 17.52 -19.41 -41.77
CA GLU A 478 16.77 -19.37 -43.04
C GLU A 478 17.72 -19.08 -44.22
N ASP A 479 18.66 -18.14 -44.08
CA ASP A 479 19.72 -17.86 -45.04
C ASP A 479 20.61 -19.11 -45.28
N ARG A 480 21.09 -19.76 -44.21
CA ARG A 480 21.88 -21.00 -44.32
C ARG A 480 21.09 -22.14 -44.99
N ARG A 481 19.77 -22.23 -44.77
CA ARG A 481 18.90 -23.20 -45.48
C ARG A 481 18.76 -22.85 -46.96
N ALA A 482 18.60 -21.57 -47.30
CA ALA A 482 18.54 -21.11 -48.69
C ALA A 482 19.90 -21.24 -49.40
N GLU A 483 21.02 -21.11 -48.70
CA GLU A 483 22.36 -21.45 -49.20
C GLU A 483 22.48 -22.94 -49.49
N GLN A 484 22.11 -23.81 -48.53
CA GLN A 484 22.13 -25.26 -48.74
C GLN A 484 21.25 -25.67 -49.93
N GLN A 485 20.01 -25.19 -50.00
CA GLN A 485 19.10 -25.46 -51.13
C GLN A 485 19.67 -25.00 -52.48
N ARG A 486 20.30 -23.82 -52.54
CA ARG A 486 20.96 -23.36 -53.77
C ARG A 486 22.18 -24.21 -54.14
N MET A 487 22.92 -24.74 -53.18
CA MET A 487 24.02 -25.67 -53.42
C MET A 487 23.50 -27.02 -53.93
N ASP A 488 22.48 -27.58 -53.28
CA ASP A 488 21.84 -28.85 -53.67
C ASP A 488 21.22 -28.75 -55.08
N GLU A 489 20.54 -27.64 -55.39
CA GLU A 489 20.06 -27.32 -56.74
C GLU A 489 21.19 -27.23 -57.77
N CYS A 490 22.33 -26.64 -57.42
CA CYS A 490 23.48 -26.54 -58.33
C CYS A 490 24.13 -27.91 -58.58
N CYS A 491 24.19 -28.79 -57.57
CA CYS A 491 24.59 -30.18 -57.73
C CYS A 491 23.63 -30.93 -58.68
N ALA A 492 22.32 -30.85 -58.43
CA ALA A 492 21.32 -31.47 -59.30
C ALA A 492 21.37 -30.97 -60.75
N LYS A 493 21.68 -29.69 -60.98
CA LYS A 493 21.86 -29.10 -62.33
C LYS A 493 23.15 -29.57 -63.01
N LEU A 494 24.21 -29.85 -62.26
CA LEU A 494 25.45 -30.47 -62.76
C LEU A 494 25.23 -31.96 -63.09
N GLU A 495 24.47 -32.68 -62.28
CA GLU A 495 24.12 -34.09 -62.50
C GLU A 495 23.16 -34.29 -63.68
N SER A 496 22.26 -33.33 -63.92
CA SER A 496 21.26 -33.38 -65.01
C SER A 496 21.82 -33.15 -66.42
N GLY A 497 23.15 -33.09 -66.60
CA GLY A 497 23.79 -33.07 -67.93
C GLY A 497 23.55 -31.82 -68.78
N ALA A 498 23.02 -30.74 -68.20
CA ALA A 498 22.81 -29.47 -68.92
C ALA A 498 24.16 -28.84 -69.30
N GLY A 499 24.40 -28.70 -70.61
CA GLY A 499 25.73 -28.40 -71.16
C GLY A 499 26.38 -27.10 -70.66
N LEU A 500 27.67 -27.18 -70.29
CA LEU A 500 28.50 -26.07 -69.82
C LEU A 500 28.64 -24.95 -70.90
N PRO A 501 28.13 -23.73 -70.67
CA PRO A 501 28.32 -22.62 -71.60
C PRO A 501 29.68 -21.94 -71.38
N GLY A 502 30.74 -22.55 -71.92
CA GLY A 502 32.10 -21.98 -71.94
C GLY A 502 32.94 -22.27 -70.69
N PRO A 503 34.20 -21.77 -70.65
CA PRO A 503 35.16 -22.12 -69.61
C PRO A 503 34.70 -21.59 -68.24
N ARG A 504 34.57 -22.51 -67.27
CA ARG A 504 34.08 -22.33 -65.89
C ARG A 504 34.52 -21.01 -65.22
N ASN A 505 35.77 -20.60 -65.45
CA ASN A 505 36.39 -19.37 -64.95
C ASN A 505 35.61 -18.09 -65.34
N HIS A 506 35.01 -18.03 -66.53
CA HIS A 506 34.25 -16.85 -66.99
C HIS A 506 32.85 -16.70 -66.36
N ALA A 507 32.29 -17.76 -65.75
CA ALA A 507 31.13 -17.63 -64.88
C ALA A 507 31.57 -17.09 -63.51
N ILE A 508 32.55 -17.76 -62.90
CA ILE A 508 33.11 -17.43 -61.58
C ILE A 508 33.58 -15.96 -61.51
N MET A 509 34.29 -15.46 -62.53
CA MET A 509 34.75 -14.06 -62.55
C MET A 509 33.62 -13.04 -62.58
N ARG A 510 32.48 -13.34 -63.23
CA ARG A 510 31.29 -12.46 -63.24
C ARG A 510 30.55 -12.52 -61.91
N GLU A 511 30.48 -13.69 -61.28
CA GLU A 511 29.90 -13.88 -59.96
C GLU A 511 30.71 -13.15 -58.88
N LEU A 512 32.05 -13.25 -58.93
CA LEU A 512 32.96 -12.51 -58.05
C LEU A 512 32.80 -10.99 -58.22
N HIS A 513 32.69 -10.48 -59.46
CA HIS A 513 32.42 -9.06 -59.70
C HIS A 513 31.09 -8.61 -59.04
N ALA A 514 30.00 -9.36 -59.29
CA ALA A 514 28.69 -9.07 -58.71
C ALA A 514 28.69 -9.19 -57.16
N VAL A 515 29.50 -10.06 -56.57
CA VAL A 515 29.69 -10.15 -55.12
C VAL A 515 30.43 -8.92 -54.59
N VAL A 516 31.52 -8.48 -55.25
CA VAL A 516 32.26 -7.26 -54.86
C VAL A 516 31.37 -6.00 -54.98
N GLU A 517 30.54 -5.89 -56.02
CA GLU A 517 29.58 -4.79 -56.16
C GLU A 517 28.53 -4.78 -55.03
N ARG A 518 27.98 -5.95 -54.69
CA ARG A 518 27.06 -6.11 -53.55
C ARG A 518 27.75 -5.76 -52.23
N GLU A 519 29.01 -6.18 -52.03
CA GLU A 519 29.80 -5.85 -50.85
C GLU A 519 30.04 -4.34 -50.73
N GLN A 520 30.34 -3.65 -51.83
CA GLN A 520 30.46 -2.18 -51.85
C GLN A 520 29.13 -1.49 -51.52
N ILE A 521 28.00 -1.97 -52.06
CA ILE A 521 26.67 -1.43 -51.76
C ILE A 521 26.32 -1.65 -50.27
N LEU A 522 26.62 -2.82 -49.71
CA LEU A 522 26.46 -3.12 -48.30
C LEU A 522 27.35 -2.22 -47.42
N LYS A 523 28.62 -2.01 -47.78
CA LYS A 523 29.53 -1.07 -47.08
C LYS A 523 28.97 0.35 -47.06
N ARG A 524 28.48 0.88 -48.19
CA ARG A 524 27.82 2.20 -48.27
C ARG A 524 26.55 2.27 -47.43
N ARG A 525 25.75 1.19 -47.40
CA ARG A 525 24.53 1.13 -46.55
C ARG A 525 24.87 1.07 -45.06
N VAL A 526 25.94 0.36 -44.68
CA VAL A 526 26.40 0.27 -43.29
C VAL A 526 27.03 1.58 -42.81
N SER A 527 27.77 2.32 -43.65
CA SER A 527 28.24 3.66 -43.29
C SER A 527 27.09 4.65 -43.15
N PHE A 528 26.13 4.68 -44.09
CA PHE A 528 24.94 5.52 -43.99
C PHE A 528 24.09 5.20 -42.74
N LEU A 529 23.89 3.92 -42.40
CA LEU A 529 23.18 3.52 -41.18
C LEU A 529 23.93 3.89 -39.90
N ARG A 530 25.28 3.89 -39.92
CA ARG A 530 26.10 4.39 -38.83
C ARG A 530 25.95 5.90 -38.68
N GLU A 531 26.14 6.66 -39.76
CA GLU A 531 25.99 8.12 -39.78
C GLU A 531 24.58 8.54 -39.31
N SER A 532 23.53 7.85 -39.77
CA SER A 532 22.14 8.07 -39.33
C SER A 532 21.88 7.71 -37.86
N LEU A 533 22.61 6.74 -37.30
CA LEU A 533 22.52 6.40 -35.88
C LEU A 533 23.28 7.42 -35.02
N ASP A 534 24.47 7.82 -35.47
CA ASP A 534 25.32 8.79 -34.79
C ASP A 534 24.64 10.18 -34.75
N THR A 535 23.98 10.62 -35.83
CA THR A 535 23.14 11.83 -35.83
C THR A 535 21.95 11.71 -34.89
N ALA A 536 21.20 10.60 -34.93
CA ALA A 536 20.05 10.39 -34.04
C ALA A 536 20.45 10.34 -32.54
N MET A 537 21.64 9.81 -32.24
CA MET A 537 22.22 9.82 -30.90
C MET A 537 22.65 11.22 -30.45
N LEU A 538 23.19 12.04 -31.35
CA LEU A 538 23.48 13.46 -31.10
C LEU A 538 22.19 14.25 -30.84
N ASP A 539 21.15 14.08 -31.67
CA ASP A 539 19.85 14.74 -31.51
C ASP A 539 19.17 14.34 -30.20
N TYR A 540 19.19 13.05 -29.85
CA TYR A 540 18.72 12.59 -28.54
C TYR A 540 19.53 13.21 -27.39
N SER A 541 20.85 13.32 -27.52
CA SER A 541 21.71 13.91 -26.48
C SER A 541 21.44 15.41 -26.27
N THR A 542 21.20 16.16 -27.35
CA THR A 542 20.89 17.60 -27.29
C THR A 542 19.50 17.83 -26.74
N GLN A 543 18.47 17.10 -27.20
CA GLN A 543 17.12 17.16 -26.63
C GLN A 543 17.12 16.76 -25.14
N SER A 544 17.89 15.73 -24.76
CA SER A 544 18.07 15.35 -23.35
C SER A 544 18.70 16.46 -22.52
N ARG A 545 19.57 17.30 -23.10
CA ARG A 545 20.14 18.48 -22.44
C ARG A 545 19.13 19.61 -22.32
N VAL A 546 18.42 19.95 -23.39
CA VAL A 546 17.36 20.97 -23.40
C VAL A 546 16.27 20.64 -22.38
N ASN A 547 15.76 19.41 -22.35
CA ASN A 547 14.75 18.97 -21.38
C ASN A 547 15.23 19.13 -19.92
N LYS A 548 16.53 18.93 -19.64
CA LYS A 548 17.12 19.16 -18.30
C LYS A 548 17.24 20.65 -17.98
N GLU A 549 17.64 21.47 -18.94
CA GLU A 549 17.69 22.93 -18.79
C GLU A 549 16.29 23.51 -18.54
N GLU A 550 15.26 23.02 -19.23
CA GLU A 550 13.86 23.41 -19.02
C GLU A 550 13.31 22.95 -17.66
N ALA A 551 13.55 21.70 -17.27
CA ALA A 551 13.18 21.20 -15.94
C ALA A 551 13.86 22.00 -14.80
N ALA A 552 15.10 22.45 -15.00
CA ALA A 552 15.78 23.35 -14.07
C ALA A 552 15.14 24.74 -14.03
N ARG A 553 14.81 25.34 -15.19
CA ARG A 553 14.08 26.63 -15.27
C ARG A 553 12.72 26.56 -14.57
N LEU A 554 11.93 25.50 -14.81
CA LEU A 554 10.65 25.27 -14.15
C LEU A 554 10.82 25.14 -12.62
N SER A 555 11.82 24.36 -12.16
CA SER A 555 12.12 24.21 -10.75
C SER A 555 12.47 25.54 -10.06
N ILE A 556 13.25 26.41 -10.73
CA ILE A 556 13.59 27.75 -10.26
C ILE A 556 12.34 28.65 -10.21
N CYS A 557 11.47 28.61 -11.23
CA CYS A 557 10.22 29.36 -11.26
C CYS A 557 9.23 28.91 -10.17
N HIS A 558 9.07 27.60 -9.94
CA HIS A 558 8.29 27.08 -8.81
C HIS A 558 8.89 27.50 -7.45
N GLY A 559 10.21 27.49 -7.31
CA GLY A 559 10.90 28.00 -6.11
C GLY A 559 10.60 29.48 -5.83
N LYS A 560 10.64 30.32 -6.86
CA LYS A 560 10.28 31.75 -6.79
C LYS A 560 8.79 31.97 -6.49
N ALA A 561 7.89 31.20 -7.10
CA ALA A 561 6.46 31.26 -6.82
C ALA A 561 6.14 30.85 -5.37
N LEU A 562 6.78 29.79 -4.87
CA LEU A 562 6.61 29.33 -3.49
C LEU A 562 7.16 30.33 -2.47
N SER A 563 8.28 31.01 -2.74
CA SER A 563 8.78 32.06 -1.84
C SER A 563 7.89 33.30 -1.85
N ALA A 564 7.37 33.71 -3.02
CA ALA A 564 6.38 34.79 -3.13
C ALA A 564 5.09 34.48 -2.36
N CYS A 565 4.51 33.28 -2.54
CA CYS A 565 3.31 32.85 -1.82
C CYS A 565 3.52 32.77 -0.30
N ARG A 566 4.71 32.33 0.17
CA ARG A 566 5.08 32.37 1.60
C ARG A 566 5.20 33.81 2.11
N GLY A 567 5.78 34.72 1.31
CA GLY A 567 5.88 36.15 1.64
C GLY A 567 4.52 36.84 1.74
N ALA A 568 3.60 36.57 0.81
CA ALA A 568 2.23 37.06 0.85
C ALA A 568 1.47 36.56 2.10
N ARG A 569 1.55 35.26 2.41
CA ARG A 569 0.94 34.69 3.63
C ARG A 569 1.47 35.33 4.92
N LYS A 570 2.78 35.60 5.01
CA LYS A 570 3.36 36.35 6.15
C LYS A 570 2.76 37.75 6.26
N LYS A 571 2.75 38.52 5.17
CA LYS A 571 2.16 39.88 5.15
C LYS A 571 0.70 39.89 5.57
N HIS A 572 -0.11 38.93 5.12
CA HIS A 572 -1.52 38.82 5.54
C HIS A 572 -1.67 38.46 7.01
N HIS A 573 -0.84 37.55 7.53
CA HIS A 573 -0.85 37.22 8.96
C HIS A 573 -0.42 38.42 9.83
N GLU A 574 0.59 39.18 9.41
CA GLU A 574 0.98 40.45 10.06
C GLU A 574 -0.12 41.51 10.00
N GLN A 575 -0.91 41.57 8.91
CA GLN A 575 -2.06 42.47 8.79
C GLN A 575 -3.18 42.07 9.77
N LEU A 576 -3.56 40.79 9.81
CA LEU A 576 -4.54 40.26 10.75
C LEU A 576 -4.12 40.51 12.20
N TRP A 577 -2.89 40.17 12.56
CA TRP A 577 -2.36 40.38 13.91
C TRP A 577 -2.40 41.86 14.36
N ARG A 578 -2.16 42.82 13.45
CA ARG A 578 -2.31 44.25 13.76
C ARG A 578 -3.77 44.64 14.02
N ILE A 579 -4.71 44.09 13.24
CA ILE A 579 -6.16 44.34 13.42
C ILE A 579 -6.65 43.70 14.72
N GLU A 580 -6.24 42.46 15.03
CA GLU A 580 -6.51 41.78 16.30
C GLU A 580 -5.94 42.57 17.50
N ARG A 581 -4.73 43.14 17.36
CA ARG A 581 -4.11 43.98 18.39
C ARG A 581 -4.84 45.31 18.60
N GLN A 582 -5.41 45.89 17.53
CA GLN A 582 -6.26 47.09 17.62
C GLN A 582 -7.64 46.77 18.21
N MET A 583 -8.26 45.66 17.81
CA MET A 583 -9.56 45.21 18.32
C MET A 583 -9.49 44.86 19.81
N THR A 584 -8.44 44.17 20.26
CA THR A 584 -8.23 43.89 21.70
C THR A 584 -8.03 45.17 22.50
N ALA A 585 -7.21 46.11 22.04
CA ALA A 585 -7.03 47.41 22.70
C ALA A 585 -8.31 48.27 22.72
N MET A 586 -9.16 48.18 21.69
CA MET A 586 -10.49 48.80 21.67
C MET A 586 -11.42 48.13 22.70
N GLN A 587 -11.46 46.80 22.74
CA GLN A 587 -12.28 46.04 23.68
C GLN A 587 -11.86 46.29 25.14
N GLU A 588 -10.57 46.45 25.41
CA GLU A 588 -10.03 46.85 26.71
C GLU A 588 -10.55 48.24 27.12
N ARG A 589 -10.49 49.25 26.22
CA ARG A 589 -11.05 50.59 26.48
C ARG A 589 -12.55 50.57 26.75
N HIS A 590 -13.32 49.84 25.94
CA HIS A 590 -14.77 49.71 26.14
C HIS A 590 -15.10 49.02 27.48
N LYS A 591 -14.31 48.02 27.91
CA LYS A 591 -14.44 47.41 29.23
C LYS A 591 -14.16 48.42 30.36
N SER A 592 -13.10 49.24 30.25
CA SER A 592 -12.83 50.30 31.23
C SER A 592 -13.98 51.31 31.31
N GLN A 593 -14.49 51.79 30.18
CA GLN A 593 -15.63 52.72 30.12
C GLN A 593 -16.91 52.11 30.71
N LEU A 594 -17.17 50.83 30.50
CA LEU A 594 -18.32 50.14 31.11
C LEU A 594 -18.18 49.97 32.64
N VAL A 595 -16.95 49.83 33.16
CA VAL A 595 -16.70 49.83 34.61
C VAL A 595 -16.87 51.22 35.20
N GLU A 596 -16.31 52.25 34.56
CA GLU A 596 -16.45 53.66 34.96
C GLU A 596 -17.92 54.11 34.97
N LEU A 597 -18.68 53.79 33.92
CA LEU A 597 -20.12 54.09 33.88
C LEU A 597 -20.90 53.37 35.00
N LYS A 598 -20.55 52.10 35.31
CA LYS A 598 -21.16 51.37 36.43
C LYS A 598 -20.86 52.02 37.77
N THR A 599 -19.61 52.36 38.07
CA THR A 599 -19.28 52.99 39.36
C THR A 599 -19.90 54.40 39.47
N THR A 600 -20.07 55.13 38.36
CA THR A 600 -20.85 56.39 38.40
C THR A 600 -22.34 56.17 38.64
N LEU A 601 -22.92 55.07 38.15
CA LEU A 601 -24.32 54.71 38.36
C LEU A 601 -24.56 54.26 39.80
N GLU A 602 -23.72 53.36 40.33
CA GLU A 602 -23.72 52.91 41.73
C GLU A 602 -23.57 54.11 42.69
N ALA A 603 -22.69 55.07 42.38
CA ALA A 603 -22.51 56.30 43.15
C ALA A 603 -23.65 57.33 43.02
N LEU A 604 -24.54 57.18 42.03
CA LEU A 604 -25.77 57.97 41.90
C LEU A 604 -26.96 57.27 42.58
N GLU A 605 -27.00 55.94 42.58
CA GLU A 605 -27.97 55.14 43.32
C GLU A 605 -27.79 55.34 44.83
N TRP A 606 -26.56 55.25 45.35
CA TRP A 606 -26.25 55.53 46.75
C TRP A 606 -26.71 56.93 47.19
N LYS A 607 -26.40 57.97 46.40
CA LYS A 607 -26.84 59.35 46.67
C LYS A 607 -28.36 59.51 46.61
N LYS A 608 -29.05 58.73 45.80
CA LYS A 608 -30.51 58.73 45.74
C LYS A 608 -31.08 58.11 47.01
N GLU A 609 -30.52 57.00 47.49
CA GLU A 609 -30.91 56.37 48.76
C GLU A 609 -30.67 57.32 49.95
N GLU A 610 -29.53 58.02 49.99
CA GLU A 610 -29.24 59.09 50.97
C GLU A 610 -30.23 60.27 50.94
N THR A 611 -31.02 60.46 49.87
CA THR A 611 -32.04 61.52 49.75
C THR A 611 -33.48 61.06 49.95
N VAL A 612 -33.69 59.77 50.27
CA VAL A 612 -35.02 59.16 50.49
C VAL A 612 -35.21 58.76 51.96
N LEU A 613 -34.16 58.85 52.78
CA LEU A 613 -34.14 58.71 54.24
C LEU A 613 -34.22 60.06 54.96
#